data_AF-A0AAU3PZ46-F1
#
_entry.id   AF-A0AAU3PZ46-F1
#
_cell.length_a   1.000
_cell.length_b   1.000
_cell.length_c   1.000
_cell.angle_alpha   90.00
_cell.angle_beta   90.00
_cell.angle_gamma   90.00
#
_symmetry.space_group_name_H-M   'P 1'
#
loop_
_entity.id
_entity.type
_entity.pdbx_description
1 polymer ?
#
loop_
_entity_poly.entity_id
_entity_poly.type
_entity_poly.pdbx_seq_one_letter_code
_entity_poly.pdbx_strand_id
1 'polypeptide(L)'
;MKLTWRRAIAAVGLISATIIALTLVVPNRQAIGDWLDLGTTPWGSAHQETLRAFPDLLPRRQSGEAWQPGYYCAGVDYPSAPEIRCSKENHPDPYLVIVDLGSHDAVLHSVEIAPGTRPDRPVHHPSFPEALIGTPQMRVSDTARVFVWFPPESPKSRFLLEISWKHHTEDDVFDRWLPTLPIRP
;
A
#
# COMPACT_ATOMS: atom_id res chain seq x y z
N MET A 1 12.96 -11.15 -52.69
CA MET A 1 13.03 -12.20 -51.65
C MET A 1 14.23 -11.94 -50.74
N LYS A 2 13.97 -11.65 -49.46
CA LYS A 2 14.63 -12.23 -48.27
C LYS A 2 14.10 -11.49 -47.03
N LEU A 3 13.10 -12.10 -46.39
CA LEU A 3 12.69 -11.81 -45.02
C LEU A 3 13.89 -12.09 -44.09
N THR A 4 14.16 -11.17 -43.17
CA THR A 4 14.89 -11.50 -41.94
C THR A 4 14.06 -11.06 -40.74
N TRP A 5 13.63 -12.04 -39.96
CA TRP A 5 13.01 -11.89 -38.65
C TRP A 5 14.05 -12.28 -37.60
N ARG A 6 14.26 -11.42 -36.59
CA ARG A 6 14.62 -11.70 -35.18
C ARG A 6 15.04 -10.36 -34.56
N ARG A 7 14.10 -9.60 -34.00
CA ARG A 7 13.56 -9.66 -32.63
C ARG A 7 14.34 -8.76 -31.65
N ALA A 8 13.68 -7.65 -31.32
CA ALA A 8 13.50 -7.10 -29.98
C ALA A 8 14.73 -6.90 -29.08
N ILE A 9 15.23 -5.66 -29.06
CA ILE A 9 15.69 -5.02 -27.82
C ILE A 9 15.00 -3.66 -27.79
N ALA A 10 13.73 -3.68 -27.37
CA ALA A 10 12.98 -2.47 -27.06
C ALA A 10 13.10 -2.25 -25.55
N ALA A 11 13.66 -1.10 -25.19
CA ALA A 11 13.30 -0.30 -24.02
C ALA A 11 13.19 -1.04 -22.67
N VAL A 12 14.32 -1.27 -22.01
CA VAL A 12 14.38 -1.34 -20.54
C VAL A 12 15.58 -0.51 -20.12
N GLY A 13 15.34 0.75 -19.77
CA GLY A 13 16.45 1.65 -19.45
C GLY A 13 16.06 3.12 -19.34
N LEU A 14 14.94 3.40 -18.67
CA LEU A 14 14.69 4.73 -18.09
C LEU A 14 13.54 4.65 -17.07
N ILE A 15 13.80 4.00 -15.93
CA ILE A 15 13.02 4.22 -14.70
C ILE A 15 14.01 4.84 -13.73
N SER A 16 14.32 6.11 -13.95
CA SER A 16 15.19 6.89 -13.09
C SER A 16 14.45 8.17 -12.71
N ALA A 17 14.38 8.40 -11.40
CA ALA A 17 14.04 9.65 -10.75
C ALA A 17 12.58 10.12 -10.85
N THR A 18 11.69 9.51 -10.05
CA THR A 18 10.66 10.30 -9.33
C THR A 18 10.19 9.54 -8.10
N ILE A 19 11.11 9.32 -7.16
CA ILE A 19 10.75 8.91 -5.82
C ILE A 19 11.23 10.04 -4.90
N ILE A 20 10.24 10.65 -4.24
CA ILE A 20 10.28 11.60 -3.11
C ILE A 20 9.71 13.00 -3.38
N ALA A 21 8.67 13.27 -2.57
CA ALA A 21 8.17 14.55 -2.09
C ALA A 21 7.50 15.48 -3.10
N LEU A 22 6.16 15.41 -3.14
CA LEU A 22 5.32 16.60 -3.03
C LEU A 22 4.01 16.20 -2.33
N THR A 23 4.01 16.32 -1.00
CA THR A 23 2.82 16.71 -0.25
C THR A 23 2.38 18.08 -0.73
N LEU A 24 1.71 18.14 -1.88
CA LEU A 24 0.80 19.22 -2.19
C LEU A 24 -0.60 18.68 -1.99
N VAL A 25 -1.28 19.27 -1.02
CA VAL A 25 -2.72 19.22 -0.84
C VAL A 25 -3.36 19.74 -2.13
N VAL A 26 -3.48 18.88 -3.13
CA VAL A 26 -4.46 19.02 -4.18
C VAL A 26 -5.59 18.12 -3.74
N PRO A 27 -6.71 18.66 -3.25
CA PRO A 27 -7.93 17.87 -3.21
C PRO A 27 -8.23 17.58 -4.67
N ASN A 28 -7.85 16.38 -5.14
CA ASN A 28 -8.28 15.93 -6.43
C ASN A 28 -9.81 15.92 -6.36
N ARG A 29 -10.47 16.90 -6.99
CA ARG A 29 -11.94 17.05 -6.92
C ARG A 29 -12.64 15.79 -7.41
N GLN A 30 -11.95 14.98 -8.21
CA GLN A 30 -12.37 13.65 -8.63
C GLN A 30 -12.30 12.62 -7.49
N ALA A 31 -11.22 12.61 -6.70
CA ALA A 31 -11.15 11.78 -5.49
C ALA A 31 -12.21 12.19 -4.45
N ILE A 32 -12.56 13.48 -4.33
CA ILE A 32 -13.69 13.93 -3.50
C ILE A 32 -15.04 13.51 -4.10
N GLY A 33 -15.19 13.55 -5.43
CA GLY A 33 -16.37 13.05 -6.13
C GLY A 33 -16.59 11.55 -5.95
N ASP A 34 -15.52 10.76 -6.02
CA ASP A 34 -15.53 9.30 -5.79
C ASP A 34 -15.67 8.95 -4.29
N TRP A 35 -15.32 9.87 -3.39
CA TRP A 35 -15.64 9.78 -1.95
C TRP A 35 -17.12 10.04 -1.67
N LEU A 36 -17.79 10.86 -2.49
CA LEU A 36 -19.22 11.16 -2.34
C LEU A 36 -20.13 10.06 -2.90
N ASP A 37 -19.63 9.21 -3.80
CA ASP A 37 -20.34 8.05 -4.34
C ASP A 37 -20.04 6.78 -3.51
N LEU A 38 -20.48 6.81 -2.25
CA LEU A 38 -20.24 5.75 -1.26
C LEU A 38 -20.78 4.39 -1.74
N GLY A 39 -19.88 3.51 -2.17
CA GLY A 39 -20.15 2.07 -2.35
C GLY A 39 -20.92 1.68 -3.62
N THR A 40 -21.06 2.55 -4.61
CA THR A 40 -21.68 2.19 -5.89
C THR A 40 -20.64 1.86 -6.97
N THR A 41 -19.46 2.47 -6.90
CA THR A 41 -18.40 2.31 -7.90
C THR A 41 -17.68 0.96 -7.77
N PRO A 42 -17.64 0.14 -8.83
CA PRO A 42 -16.81 -1.06 -8.83
C PRO A 42 -15.34 -0.68 -8.85
N TRP A 43 -14.49 -1.52 -8.26
CA TRP A 43 -13.05 -1.35 -8.37
C TRP A 43 -12.58 -1.45 -9.83
N GLY A 44 -11.67 -0.55 -10.22
CA GLY A 44 -10.98 -0.61 -11.51
C GLY A 44 -10.15 -1.89 -11.71
N SER A 45 -9.78 -2.18 -12.95
CA SER A 45 -8.96 -3.35 -13.30
C SER A 45 -7.57 -3.33 -12.65
N ALA A 46 -7.01 -2.13 -12.45
CA ALA A 46 -5.71 -1.92 -11.81
C ALA A 46 -5.64 -2.46 -10.37
N HIS A 47 -6.78 -2.55 -9.67
CA HIS A 47 -6.85 -2.93 -8.25
C HIS A 47 -7.20 -4.40 -8.03
N GLN A 48 -7.45 -5.18 -9.08
CA GLN A 48 -7.97 -6.55 -8.96
C GLN A 48 -6.98 -7.50 -8.26
N GLU A 49 -5.68 -7.34 -8.49
CA GLU A 49 -4.66 -8.12 -7.79
C GLU A 49 -4.70 -7.87 -6.28
N THR A 50 -4.77 -6.61 -5.88
CA THR A 50 -4.87 -6.21 -4.47
C THR A 50 -6.14 -6.76 -3.83
N LEU A 51 -7.28 -6.71 -4.51
CA LEU A 51 -8.55 -7.26 -4.00
C LEU A 51 -8.51 -8.77 -3.81
N ARG A 52 -7.85 -9.49 -4.72
CA ARG A 52 -7.65 -10.93 -4.58
C ARG A 52 -6.71 -11.27 -3.43
N ALA A 53 -5.69 -10.46 -3.20
CA ALA A 53 -4.73 -10.67 -2.12
C ALA A 53 -5.29 -10.31 -0.74
N PHE A 54 -6.21 -9.34 -0.67
CA PHE A 54 -6.74 -8.77 0.58
C PHE A 54 -8.28 -8.77 0.66
N PRO A 55 -8.96 -9.91 0.42
CA PRO A 55 -10.42 -9.94 0.24
C PRO A 55 -11.21 -9.69 1.53
N ASP A 56 -10.64 -9.98 2.71
CA ASP A 56 -11.28 -9.74 4.00
C ASP A 56 -10.95 -8.34 4.56
N LEU A 57 -9.92 -7.69 4.02
CA LEU A 57 -9.47 -6.37 4.43
C LEU A 57 -10.22 -5.28 3.65
N LEU A 58 -10.45 -5.50 2.36
CA LEU A 58 -10.97 -4.49 1.45
C LEU A 58 -12.48 -4.65 1.23
N PRO A 59 -13.21 -3.54 1.08
CA PRO A 59 -14.61 -3.59 0.71
C PRO A 59 -14.77 -4.19 -0.69
N ARG A 60 -15.93 -4.83 -0.93
CA ARG A 60 -16.26 -5.40 -2.26
C ARG A 60 -16.36 -4.34 -3.37
N ARG A 61 -16.56 -3.08 -3.00
CA ARG A 61 -16.69 -1.92 -3.89
C ARG A 61 -15.86 -0.77 -3.38
N GLN A 62 -15.47 0.11 -4.29
CA GLN A 62 -14.71 1.30 -3.94
C GLN A 62 -15.54 2.22 -3.04
N SER A 63 -14.88 2.92 -2.13
CA SER A 63 -15.48 3.83 -1.15
C SER A 63 -16.53 3.16 -0.26
N GLY A 64 -16.44 1.83 -0.09
CA GLY A 64 -17.29 1.04 0.82
C GLY A 64 -16.65 0.85 2.19
N GLU A 65 -17.45 0.35 3.13
CA GLU A 65 -17.01 0.01 4.49
C GLU A 65 -16.06 -1.20 4.47
N ALA A 66 -14.89 -1.02 5.06
CA ALA A 66 -13.80 -2.00 5.09
C ALA A 66 -13.92 -2.96 6.29
N TRP A 67 -12.82 -3.62 6.66
CA TRP A 67 -12.80 -4.65 7.71
C TRP A 67 -13.30 -4.21 9.09
N GLN A 68 -13.19 -2.92 9.40
CA GLN A 68 -13.60 -2.35 10.67
C GLN A 68 -14.66 -1.27 10.45
N PRO A 69 -15.66 -1.18 11.34
CA PRO A 69 -16.70 -0.19 11.20
C PRO A 69 -16.18 1.23 11.07
N GLY A 70 -16.68 1.94 10.06
CA GLY A 70 -16.31 3.31 9.75
C GLY A 70 -14.97 3.50 9.04
N TYR A 71 -14.25 2.43 8.67
CA TYR A 71 -13.14 2.54 7.72
C TYR A 71 -13.66 2.47 6.29
N TYR A 72 -13.14 3.35 5.44
CA TYR A 72 -13.47 3.41 4.02
C TYR A 72 -12.20 3.31 3.20
N CYS A 73 -12.24 2.52 2.13
CA CYS A 73 -11.11 2.34 1.23
C CYS A 73 -11.42 2.90 -0.16
N ALA A 74 -10.48 3.67 -0.71
CA ALA A 74 -10.55 4.21 -2.07
C ALA A 74 -9.31 3.80 -2.88
N GLY A 75 -9.51 3.55 -4.17
CA GLY A 75 -8.43 3.30 -5.11
C GLY A 75 -7.86 4.61 -5.64
N VAL A 76 -6.54 4.66 -5.81
CA VAL A 76 -5.85 5.76 -6.49
C VAL A 76 -4.97 5.17 -7.58
N ASP A 77 -5.33 5.49 -8.82
CA ASP A 77 -4.58 5.06 -10.00
C ASP A 77 -3.37 5.97 -10.20
N TYR A 78 -2.23 5.63 -9.61
CA TYR A 78 -0.96 6.25 -9.98
C TYR A 78 -0.35 5.56 -11.20
N PRO A 79 0.32 6.29 -12.11
CA PRO A 79 1.04 5.70 -13.23
C PRO A 79 2.14 4.72 -12.83
N SER A 80 2.69 4.88 -11.62
CA SER A 80 3.80 4.09 -11.08
C SER A 80 3.36 2.79 -10.42
N ALA A 81 2.23 2.80 -9.70
CA ALA A 81 1.71 1.65 -8.98
C ALA A 81 0.24 1.89 -8.55
N PRO A 82 -0.68 0.93 -8.72
CA PRO A 82 -2.02 1.02 -8.15
C PRO A 82 -1.97 1.04 -6.62
N GLU A 83 -2.73 1.95 -6.01
CA GLU A 83 -2.78 2.10 -4.56
C GLU A 83 -4.21 1.99 -4.02
N ILE A 84 -4.36 1.35 -2.86
CA ILE A 84 -5.61 1.40 -2.09
C ILE A 84 -5.34 2.09 -0.77
N ARG A 85 -6.12 3.12 -0.47
CA ARG A 85 -5.99 3.95 0.72
C ARG A 85 -7.20 3.74 1.60
N CYS A 86 -7.00 3.35 2.85
CA CYS A 86 -8.06 3.15 3.82
C CYS A 86 -7.88 4.05 5.04
N SER A 87 -8.97 4.69 5.47
CA SER A 87 -8.99 5.53 6.67
C SER A 87 -10.36 5.55 7.30
N LYS A 88 -10.45 5.98 8.56
CA LYS A 88 -11.74 6.19 9.20
C LYS A 88 -12.42 7.45 8.65
N GLU A 89 -13.73 7.43 8.48
CA GLU A 89 -14.49 8.62 8.09
C GLU A 89 -14.28 9.73 9.15
N ASN A 90 -13.92 10.94 8.70
CA ASN A 90 -13.64 12.10 9.56
C ASN A 90 -12.42 11.99 10.49
N HIS A 91 -11.67 10.88 10.44
CA HIS A 91 -10.41 10.70 11.19
C HIS A 91 -9.37 10.03 10.29
N PRO A 92 -8.33 10.76 9.83
CA PRO A 92 -7.34 10.20 8.91
C PRO A 92 -6.48 9.09 9.55
N ASP A 93 -6.55 8.90 10.88
CA ASP A 93 -5.71 7.99 11.62
C ASP A 93 -6.52 6.90 12.36
N PRO A 94 -6.02 5.66 12.39
CA PRO A 94 -4.87 5.16 11.62
C PRO A 94 -5.19 5.03 10.13
N TYR A 95 -4.16 5.25 9.31
CA TYR A 95 -4.22 5.25 7.85
C TYR A 95 -3.51 4.00 7.31
N LEU A 96 -4.11 3.36 6.32
CA LEU A 96 -3.52 2.26 5.56
C LEU A 96 -3.32 2.68 4.11
N VAL A 97 -2.16 2.37 3.55
CA VAL A 97 -1.95 2.31 2.10
C VAL A 97 -1.50 0.91 1.73
N ILE A 98 -2.11 0.34 0.71
CA ILE A 98 -1.69 -0.92 0.08
C ILE A 98 -1.22 -0.57 -1.31
N VAL A 99 0.06 -0.78 -1.59
CA VAL A 99 0.68 -0.50 -2.89
C VAL A 99 0.98 -1.83 -3.58
N ASP A 100 0.47 -2.03 -4.79
CA ASP A 100 0.88 -3.15 -5.64
C ASP A 100 2.10 -2.75 -6.49
N LEU A 101 3.28 -3.21 -6.08
CA LEU A 101 4.55 -2.91 -6.74
C LEU A 101 4.95 -3.98 -7.76
N GLY A 102 4.12 -5.00 -7.98
CA GLY A 102 4.32 -6.03 -9.00
C GLY A 102 5.36 -7.10 -8.68
N SER A 103 6.34 -6.84 -7.81
CA SER A 103 7.35 -7.80 -7.38
C SER A 103 7.94 -7.50 -6.00
N HIS A 104 8.55 -8.51 -5.38
CA HIS A 104 9.27 -8.35 -4.11
C HIS A 104 10.47 -7.40 -4.23
N ASP A 105 11.25 -7.51 -5.31
CA ASP A 105 12.39 -6.63 -5.55
C ASP A 105 11.96 -5.16 -5.66
N ALA A 106 10.78 -4.88 -6.22
CA ALA A 106 10.23 -3.53 -6.28
C ALA A 106 9.80 -3.01 -4.90
N VAL A 107 9.28 -3.89 -4.04
CA VAL A 107 8.99 -3.58 -2.62
C VAL A 107 10.27 -3.20 -1.89
N LEU A 108 11.32 -4.05 -1.99
CA LEU A 108 12.63 -3.78 -1.41
C LEU A 108 13.19 -2.44 -1.87
N HIS A 109 13.23 -2.22 -3.18
CA HIS A 109 13.74 -0.99 -3.76
C HIS A 109 12.98 0.24 -3.27
N SER A 110 11.65 0.17 -3.20
CA SER A 110 10.80 1.26 -2.70
C SER A 110 11.12 1.62 -1.25
N VAL A 111 11.33 0.62 -0.39
CA VAL A 111 11.67 0.82 1.02
C VAL A 111 13.10 1.37 1.17
N GLU A 112 14.07 0.84 0.43
CA GLU A 112 15.49 1.26 0.52
C GLU A 112 15.71 2.74 0.20
N ILE A 113 14.99 3.25 -0.81
CA ILE A 113 15.12 4.64 -1.23
C ILE A 113 14.17 5.57 -0.47
N ALA A 114 13.26 5.04 0.36
CA ALA A 114 12.36 5.87 1.13
C ALA A 114 13.13 6.67 2.19
N PRO A 115 12.91 7.99 2.27
CA PRO A 115 13.71 8.86 3.10
C PRO A 115 13.38 8.65 4.58
N GLY A 116 14.42 8.55 5.41
CA GLY A 116 14.26 8.43 6.85
C GLY A 116 13.74 7.06 7.30
N THR A 117 13.88 6.02 6.48
CA THR A 117 13.74 4.64 6.97
C THR A 117 14.80 4.36 8.05
N ARG A 118 14.39 3.57 9.04
CA ARG A 118 15.22 3.02 10.11
C ARG A 118 15.36 1.51 9.89
N PRO A 119 16.33 0.85 10.56
CA PRO A 119 16.58 -0.56 10.34
C PRO A 119 15.33 -1.43 10.44
N ASP A 120 15.23 -2.36 9.51
CA ASP A 120 14.17 -3.37 9.49
C ASP A 120 14.13 -4.17 10.79
N ARG A 121 12.95 -4.62 11.14
CA ARG A 121 12.74 -5.55 12.25
C ARG A 121 11.65 -6.56 11.93
N PRO A 122 11.75 -7.79 12.46
CA PRO A 122 10.65 -8.73 12.37
C PRO A 122 9.43 -8.19 13.14
N VAL A 123 8.24 -8.33 12.55
CA VAL A 123 6.97 -7.97 13.17
C VAL A 123 5.99 -9.13 13.04
N HIS A 124 5.27 -9.42 14.13
CA HIS A 124 4.39 -10.57 14.18
C HIS A 124 2.96 -10.18 13.83
N HIS A 125 2.34 -10.95 12.94
CA HIS A 125 0.91 -10.85 12.66
C HIS A 125 0.22 -12.18 13.03
N PRO A 126 -0.92 -12.18 13.75
CA PRO A 126 -1.55 -13.42 14.24
C PRO A 126 -1.87 -14.46 13.17
N SER A 127 -2.13 -14.01 11.93
CA SER A 127 -2.45 -14.89 10.80
C SER A 127 -1.23 -15.49 10.08
N PHE A 128 0.00 -15.07 10.40
CA PHE A 128 1.21 -15.51 9.72
C PHE A 128 2.12 -16.27 10.70
N PRO A 129 2.54 -17.50 10.37
CA PRO A 129 3.49 -18.24 11.20
C PRO A 129 4.91 -17.64 11.12
N GLU A 130 5.29 -17.13 9.95
CA GLU A 130 6.53 -16.36 9.77
C GLU A 130 6.35 -14.89 10.16
N ALA A 131 7.45 -14.26 10.59
CA ALA A 131 7.45 -12.82 10.82
C ALA A 131 7.33 -12.07 9.48
N LEU A 132 6.51 -11.02 9.47
CA LEU A 132 6.58 -9.98 8.45
C LEU A 132 7.79 -9.09 8.72
N ILE A 133 8.15 -8.23 7.77
CA ILE A 133 9.22 -7.26 7.98
C ILE A 133 8.61 -5.87 8.12
N GLY A 134 8.94 -5.20 9.22
CA GLY A 134 8.55 -3.84 9.51
C GLY A 134 9.73 -2.90 9.35
N THR A 135 9.58 -1.84 8.56
CA THR A 135 10.57 -0.79 8.39
C THR A 135 10.01 0.52 8.94
N PRO A 136 10.38 0.92 10.17
CA PRO A 136 9.95 2.18 10.73
C PRO A 136 10.51 3.34 9.93
N GLN A 137 9.75 4.43 9.77
CA GLN A 137 10.28 5.70 9.31
C GLN A 137 10.58 6.63 10.48
N MET A 138 11.38 7.67 10.24
CA MET A 138 11.50 8.80 11.14
C MET A 138 10.12 9.43 11.31
N ARG A 139 9.75 9.76 12.54
CA ARG A 139 8.48 10.44 12.78
C ARG A 139 8.50 11.79 12.09
N VAL A 140 7.44 12.03 11.34
CA VAL A 140 7.12 13.34 10.79
C VAL A 140 5.99 13.87 11.66
N SER A 141 6.26 14.95 12.41
CA SER A 141 5.35 15.41 13.47
C SER A 141 5.15 14.33 14.56
N ASP A 142 3.96 14.28 15.12
CA ASP A 142 3.42 13.35 16.10
C ASP A 142 2.86 12.06 15.48
N THR A 143 3.20 11.75 14.24
CA THR A 143 2.70 10.57 13.52
C THR A 143 3.76 9.49 13.42
N ALA A 144 3.46 8.30 13.93
CA ALA A 144 4.22 7.09 13.60
C ALA A 144 3.93 6.70 12.15
N ARG A 145 4.96 6.37 11.38
CA ARG A 145 4.83 5.81 10.03
C ARG A 145 5.74 4.61 9.89
N VAL A 146 5.20 3.52 9.36
CA VAL A 146 5.93 2.28 9.14
C VAL A 146 5.59 1.72 7.77
N PHE A 147 6.53 1.00 7.19
CA PHE A 147 6.28 0.06 6.12
C PHE A 147 6.18 -1.34 6.70
N VAL A 148 5.28 -2.16 6.16
CA VAL A 148 5.21 -3.60 6.43
C VAL A 148 5.18 -4.32 5.10
N TRP A 149 6.04 -5.32 4.96
CA TRP A 149 6.16 -6.11 3.74
C TRP A 149 6.37 -7.59 4.04
N PHE A 150 6.02 -8.41 3.06
CA PHE A 150 5.93 -9.87 3.21
C PHE A 150 7.23 -10.55 2.77
N PRO A 151 7.59 -11.70 3.37
CA PRO A 151 8.73 -12.49 2.92
C PRO A 151 8.57 -12.92 1.45
N PRO A 152 9.68 -13.14 0.71
CA PRO A 152 9.67 -13.37 -0.73
C PRO A 152 8.79 -14.56 -1.17
N GLU A 153 8.65 -15.56 -0.31
CA GLU A 153 7.89 -16.80 -0.52
C GLU A 153 6.38 -16.59 -0.38
N SER A 154 5.94 -15.48 0.22
CA SER A 154 4.53 -15.16 0.36
C SER A 154 3.94 -14.77 -1.01
N PRO A 155 2.71 -15.20 -1.35
CA PRO A 155 2.00 -14.69 -2.52
C PRO A 155 1.72 -13.18 -2.42
N LYS A 156 1.92 -12.56 -1.25
CA LYS A 156 1.78 -11.13 -1.02
C LYS A 156 3.10 -10.35 -1.08
N SER A 157 4.21 -11.00 -1.41
CA SER A 157 5.54 -10.38 -1.46
C SER A 157 5.66 -9.18 -2.41
N ARG A 158 4.72 -9.03 -3.36
CA ARG A 158 4.59 -7.88 -4.28
C ARG A 158 3.92 -6.64 -3.69
N PHE A 159 3.31 -6.75 -2.50
CA PHE A 159 2.57 -5.66 -1.89
C PHE A 159 3.36 -5.01 -0.75
N LEU A 160 3.29 -3.68 -0.68
CA LEU A 160 3.79 -2.88 0.42
C LEU A 160 2.59 -2.33 1.20
N LEU A 161 2.60 -2.52 2.52
CA LEU A 161 1.65 -1.85 3.43
C LEU A 161 2.35 -0.63 4.02
N GLU A 162 1.81 0.56 3.80
CA GLU A 162 2.20 1.75 4.54
C GLU A 162 1.16 2.02 5.62
N ILE A 163 1.61 2.20 6.85
CA ILE A 163 0.72 2.43 7.98
C ILE A 163 1.16 3.71 8.67
N SER A 164 0.21 4.61 8.93
CA SER A 164 0.45 5.78 9.78
C SER A 164 -0.56 5.89 10.91
N TRP A 165 -0.09 6.31 12.09
CA TRP A 165 -0.93 6.49 13.26
C TRP A 165 -0.48 7.68 14.10
N LYS A 166 -1.27 8.75 14.08
CA LYS A 166 -1.03 9.96 14.87
C LYS A 166 -1.16 9.73 16.37
N HIS A 167 -0.32 10.45 17.14
CA HIS A 167 -0.20 10.38 18.59
C HIS A 167 0.19 9.00 19.15
N HIS A 168 0.73 8.13 18.29
CA HIS A 168 1.14 6.78 18.64
C HIS A 168 2.61 6.56 18.29
N THR A 169 3.17 5.48 18.84
CA THR A 169 4.52 5.00 18.52
C THR A 169 4.50 4.00 17.37
N GLU A 170 5.67 3.72 16.80
CA GLU A 170 5.79 2.64 15.81
C GLU A 170 5.50 1.28 16.45
N ASP A 171 5.88 1.09 17.72
CA ASP A 171 5.54 -0.10 18.50
C ASP A 171 4.02 -0.25 18.65
N ASP A 172 3.29 0.82 18.92
CA ASP A 172 1.82 0.79 18.93
C ASP A 172 1.27 0.31 17.58
N VAL A 173 1.84 0.79 16.46
CA VAL A 173 1.43 0.34 15.13
C VAL A 173 1.64 -1.16 14.97
N PHE A 174 2.83 -1.67 15.30
CA PHE A 174 3.16 -3.08 15.10
C PHE A 174 2.46 -4.04 16.07
N ASP A 175 2.28 -3.63 17.34
CA ASP A 175 1.82 -4.54 18.40
C ASP A 175 0.32 -4.44 18.64
N ARG A 176 -0.31 -3.31 18.27
CA ARG A 176 -1.74 -3.07 18.57
C ARG A 176 -2.59 -2.91 17.33
N TRP A 177 -2.10 -2.28 16.27
CA TRP A 177 -2.94 -1.99 15.10
C TRP A 177 -2.76 -2.99 13.96
N LEU A 178 -1.51 -3.26 13.55
CA LEU A 178 -1.18 -4.26 12.53
C LEU A 178 -1.88 -5.62 12.80
N PRO A 179 -1.91 -6.17 14.04
CA PRO A 179 -2.58 -7.43 14.33
C PRO A 179 -4.10 -7.44 14.14
N THR A 180 -4.73 -6.26 13.97
CA THR A 180 -6.18 -6.13 13.77
C THR A 180 -6.59 -6.22 12.31
N LEU A 181 -5.63 -6.17 11.39
CA LEU A 181 -5.90 -6.30 9.96
C LEU A 181 -6.26 -7.76 9.65
N PRO A 182 -7.39 -8.06 8.98
CA PRO A 182 -7.72 -9.44 8.60
C PRO A 182 -6.93 -9.87 7.36
N ILE A 183 -5.60 -9.82 7.44
CA ILE A 183 -4.71 -10.34 6.41
C ILE A 183 -4.50 -11.84 6.66
N ARG A 184 -4.78 -12.67 5.65
CA ARG A 184 -4.51 -14.12 5.66
C ARG A 184 -3.23 -14.41 4.86
N PRO A 185 -2.57 -15.57 5.03
CA PRO A 185 -1.43 -15.96 4.19
C PRO A 185 -1.67 -15.82 2.68
#